data_AF-A0A9P5NLM0-F1
#
_entry.id   AF-A0A9P5NLM0-F1
#
_cell.length_a   1.000
_cell.length_b   1.000
_cell.length_c   1.000
_cell.angle_alpha   90.00
_cell.angle_beta   90.00
_cell.angle_gamma   90.00
#
_symmetry.space_group_name_H-M   'P 1'
#
loop_
_entity.id
_entity.type
_entity.pdbx_description
1 polymer ?
#
loop_
_entity_poly.entity_id
_entity_poly.type
_entity_poly.pdbx_seq_one_letter_code
_entity_poly.pdbx_strand_id
1 'polypeptide(L)'
;MAAAQVPTYAHAIPSLSETIPTLPALGDLDINRAIAANAPIDRANLTNAKVVAKAMKATFESAVNPGVTEEMVETAELRLRAVEGAHTAAKYSPPGLMTGIAAILQRLDQIDQRLDTIDGRLDGIDQHLDGIDNRLHTVEDDVKLTKAITLNHRIIARNEESQPVCQPLYKTVEGSGHDRARELTSRADRRALNAPAVPPAIGTLPPNFENNITAYTTKDISQIISFYNQDFGITVDDSEPTRRTKLIKFLTRF
;
A
#
# COMPACT_ATOMS: atom_id res chain seq x y z
N MET A 1 -1.67 7.47 53.56
CA MET A 1 -3.00 7.99 53.20
C MET A 1 -2.77 9.20 52.31
N ALA A 2 -3.06 9.10 51.01
CA ALA A 2 -3.02 10.28 50.13
C ALA A 2 -4.12 11.22 50.62
N ALA A 3 -3.78 12.47 50.94
CA ALA A 3 -4.76 13.49 51.31
C ALA A 3 -5.80 13.59 50.20
N ALA A 4 -7.09 13.51 50.54
CA ALA A 4 -8.16 13.67 49.57
C ALA A 4 -8.02 15.06 48.94
N GLN A 5 -7.67 15.11 47.66
CA GLN A 5 -7.59 16.36 46.90
C GLN A 5 -8.96 17.04 46.99
N VAL A 6 -9.01 18.25 47.54
CA VAL A 6 -10.25 19.02 47.60
C VAL A 6 -10.72 19.24 46.16
N PRO A 7 -11.97 18.89 45.80
CA PRO A 7 -12.43 19.04 44.44
C PRO A 7 -12.51 20.53 44.08
N THR A 8 -12.11 20.88 42.86
CA THR A 8 -11.99 22.25 42.39
C THR A 8 -12.80 22.49 41.12
N TYR A 9 -13.11 23.75 40.81
CA TYR A 9 -13.70 24.13 39.52
C TYR A 9 -12.65 23.97 38.41
N ALA A 10 -12.96 23.18 37.37
CA ALA A 10 -12.03 22.93 36.26
C ALA A 10 -11.76 24.18 35.41
N HIS A 11 -12.75 25.07 35.30
CA HIS A 11 -12.67 26.31 34.52
C HIS A 11 -13.17 27.50 35.35
N ALA A 12 -12.74 28.70 34.98
CA ALA A 12 -13.26 29.91 35.60
C ALA A 12 -14.73 30.13 35.20
N ILE A 13 -15.55 30.55 36.16
CA ILE A 13 -16.95 30.94 35.95
C ILE A 13 -17.03 32.43 36.27
N PRO A 14 -17.18 33.30 35.25
CA PRO A 14 -17.28 34.74 35.45
C PRO A 14 -18.42 35.13 36.38
N SER A 15 -18.33 36.32 36.96
CA SER A 15 -19.47 36.91 37.67
C SER A 15 -20.58 37.30 36.68
N LEU A 16 -21.79 37.54 37.20
CA LEU A 16 -22.90 37.92 36.33
C LEU A 16 -22.68 39.33 35.75
N SER A 17 -22.13 40.26 36.54
CA SER A 17 -21.76 41.61 36.10
C SER A 17 -20.63 41.66 35.10
N GLU A 18 -19.67 40.74 35.19
CA GLU A 18 -18.63 40.57 34.16
C GLU A 18 -19.21 40.07 32.83
N THR A 19 -20.22 39.19 32.90
CA THR A 19 -20.84 38.60 31.71
C THR A 19 -21.85 39.56 31.05
N ILE A 20 -22.52 40.40 31.84
CA ILE A 20 -23.54 41.36 31.37
C ILE A 20 -23.18 42.76 31.89
N PRO A 21 -22.43 43.57 31.13
CA PRO A 21 -22.05 44.92 31.56
C PRO A 21 -23.24 45.88 31.76
N THR A 22 -24.39 45.59 31.16
CA THR A 22 -25.60 46.44 31.17
C THR A 22 -26.62 46.04 32.25
N LEU A 23 -26.23 45.26 33.25
CA LEU A 23 -27.13 44.84 34.33
C LEU A 23 -27.75 46.05 35.06
N PRO A 24 -29.08 46.09 35.25
CA PRO A 24 -29.71 47.10 36.08
C PRO A 24 -29.38 46.87 37.56
N ALA A 25 -29.72 47.85 38.42
CA ALA A 25 -29.59 47.68 39.86
C ALA A 25 -30.54 46.57 40.36
N LEU A 26 -29.99 45.59 41.08
CA LEU A 26 -30.69 44.39 41.55
C LEU A 26 -30.69 44.28 43.09
N GLY A 27 -30.64 45.42 43.79
CA GLY A 27 -30.57 45.46 45.25
C GLY A 27 -29.28 44.83 45.79
N ASP A 28 -29.40 44.07 46.88
CA ASP A 28 -28.27 43.46 47.61
C ASP A 28 -27.79 42.12 47.01
N LEU A 29 -28.16 41.82 45.76
CA LEU A 29 -27.72 40.60 45.08
C LEU A 29 -26.22 40.65 44.78
N ASP A 30 -25.49 39.64 45.26
CA ASP A 30 -24.06 39.46 44.96
C ASP A 30 -23.85 38.94 43.54
N ILE A 31 -23.90 39.88 42.58
CA ILE A 31 -23.71 39.64 41.13
C ILE A 31 -22.24 39.68 40.69
N ASN A 32 -21.33 40.14 41.54
CA ASN A 32 -19.90 40.33 41.25
C ASN A 32 -19.02 39.14 41.66
N ARG A 33 -19.63 38.03 42.10
CA ARG A 33 -18.91 36.84 42.56
C ARG A 33 -18.35 36.03 41.40
N ALA A 34 -17.11 36.27 40.99
CA ALA A 34 -16.40 35.40 40.05
C ALA A 34 -15.84 34.14 40.76
N ILE A 35 -15.72 33.04 40.02
CA ILE A 35 -15.11 31.79 40.50
C ILE A 35 -13.89 31.51 39.62
N ALA A 36 -12.70 31.54 40.21
CA ALA A 36 -11.47 31.25 39.47
C ALA A 36 -11.35 29.76 39.13
N ALA A 37 -10.66 29.45 38.02
CA ALA A 37 -10.23 28.09 37.75
C ALA A 37 -9.37 27.56 38.91
N ASN A 38 -9.52 26.28 39.24
CA ASN A 38 -8.89 25.59 40.36
C ASN A 38 -9.32 26.10 41.75
N ALA A 39 -10.29 26.99 41.87
CA ALA A 39 -10.86 27.35 43.17
C ALA A 39 -11.55 26.11 43.80
N PRO A 40 -11.50 25.95 45.13
CA PRO A 40 -12.22 24.88 45.82
C PRO A 40 -13.73 24.93 45.55
N ILE A 41 -14.34 23.76 45.36
CA ILE A 41 -15.80 23.64 45.26
C ILE A 41 -16.41 23.91 46.63
N ASP A 42 -17.08 25.07 46.72
CA ASP A 42 -17.72 25.57 47.92
C ASP A 42 -19.24 25.73 47.72
N ARG A 43 -20.01 25.33 48.74
CA ARG A 43 -21.47 25.44 48.81
C ARG A 43 -21.94 26.91 48.74
N ALA A 44 -21.15 27.88 49.21
CA ALA A 44 -21.54 29.28 49.13
C ALA A 44 -21.67 29.77 47.68
N ASN A 45 -20.81 29.29 46.76
CA ASN A 45 -20.90 29.61 45.33
C ASN A 45 -22.19 29.07 44.70
N LEU A 46 -22.58 27.84 45.07
CA LEU A 46 -23.84 27.24 44.61
C LEU A 46 -25.05 28.01 45.14
N THR A 47 -25.05 28.35 46.43
CA THR A 47 -26.13 29.12 47.05
C THR A 47 -26.27 30.49 46.40
N ASN A 48 -25.16 31.21 46.19
CA ASN A 48 -25.16 32.49 45.49
C ASN A 48 -25.75 32.37 44.08
N ALA A 49 -25.26 31.43 43.26
CA ALA A 49 -25.75 31.24 41.91
C ALA A 49 -27.26 30.93 41.85
N LYS A 50 -27.77 30.13 42.80
CA LYS A 50 -29.20 29.83 42.94
C LYS A 50 -30.04 31.05 43.28
N VAL A 51 -29.57 31.83 44.25
CA VAL A 51 -30.26 33.05 44.69
C VAL A 51 -30.30 34.06 43.55
N VAL A 52 -29.18 34.29 42.86
CA VAL A 52 -29.09 35.22 41.73
C VAL A 52 -30.01 34.80 40.59
N ALA A 53 -29.94 33.54 40.12
CA ALA A 53 -30.80 33.07 39.03
C ALA A 53 -32.29 33.14 39.39
N LYS A 54 -32.66 32.73 40.62
CA LYS A 54 -34.06 32.79 41.09
C LYS A 54 -34.56 34.23 41.17
N ALA A 55 -33.73 35.15 41.67
CA ALA A 55 -34.12 36.55 41.80
C ALA A 55 -34.23 37.23 40.44
N MET A 56 -33.28 37.00 39.52
CA MET A 56 -33.36 37.46 38.13
C MET A 56 -34.68 37.05 37.47
N LYS A 57 -35.03 35.77 37.60
CA LYS A 57 -36.29 35.23 37.09
C LYS A 57 -37.51 35.90 37.72
N ALA A 58 -37.55 36.05 39.04
CA ALA A 58 -38.65 36.71 39.72
C ALA A 58 -38.80 38.20 39.35
N THR A 59 -37.67 38.91 39.17
CA THR A 59 -37.67 40.31 38.75
C THR A 59 -38.20 40.47 37.32
N PHE A 60 -37.83 39.55 36.42
CA PHE A 60 -38.38 39.49 35.06
C PHE A 60 -39.89 39.21 35.06
N GLU A 61 -40.34 38.17 35.78
CA GLU A 61 -41.75 37.75 35.82
C GLU A 61 -42.68 38.76 36.49
N SER A 62 -42.20 39.48 37.51
CA SER A 62 -43.00 40.47 38.24
C SER A 62 -43.10 41.83 37.55
N ALA A 63 -42.36 42.05 36.44
CA ALA A 63 -42.23 43.32 35.73
C ALA A 63 -41.81 44.51 36.64
N VAL A 64 -41.24 44.23 37.82
CA VAL A 64 -40.83 45.25 38.81
C VAL A 64 -39.65 46.08 38.29
N ASN A 65 -38.80 45.50 37.44
CA ASN A 65 -37.69 46.19 36.80
C ASN A 65 -37.67 45.87 35.30
N PRO A 66 -38.17 46.78 34.42
CA PRO A 66 -38.23 46.54 32.98
C PRO A 66 -36.84 46.46 32.32
N GLY A 67 -35.76 46.79 33.05
CA GLY A 67 -34.39 46.64 32.57
C GLY A 67 -33.84 45.22 32.62
N VAL A 68 -34.52 44.28 33.28
CA VAL A 68 -34.15 42.86 33.26
C VAL A 68 -34.77 42.20 32.04
N THR A 69 -33.93 41.72 31.11
CA THR A 69 -34.38 41.02 29.90
C THR A 69 -34.32 39.50 30.07
N GLU A 70 -35.02 38.77 29.19
CA GLU A 70 -35.00 37.31 29.15
C GLU A 70 -33.57 36.76 28.97
N GLU A 71 -32.78 37.34 28.06
CA GLU A 71 -31.38 36.96 27.84
C GLU A 71 -30.50 37.09 29.11
N MET A 72 -30.77 38.10 29.94
CA MET A 72 -30.04 38.26 31.21
C MET A 72 -30.42 37.17 32.22
N VAL A 73 -31.70 36.75 32.24
CA VAL A 73 -32.17 35.62 33.05
C VAL A 73 -31.53 34.33 32.55
N GLU A 74 -31.52 34.07 31.24
CA GLU A 74 -30.88 32.91 30.65
C GLU A 74 -29.40 32.84 30.98
N THR A 75 -28.69 33.96 30.92
CA THR A 75 -27.27 34.04 31.28
C THR A 75 -27.05 33.70 32.76
N ALA A 76 -27.91 34.20 33.66
CA ALA A 76 -27.86 33.84 35.08
C ALA A 76 -28.15 32.36 35.32
N GLU A 77 -29.10 31.77 34.58
CA GLU A 77 -29.39 30.34 34.63
C GLU A 77 -28.24 29.50 34.06
N LEU A 78 -27.62 29.90 32.95
CA LEU A 78 -26.44 29.22 32.40
C LEU A 78 -25.29 29.24 33.39
N ARG A 79 -25.06 30.37 34.06
CA ARG A 79 -24.08 30.46 35.15
C ARG A 79 -24.42 29.52 36.30
N LEU A 80 -25.69 29.44 36.72
CA LEU A 80 -26.13 28.46 37.73
C LEU A 80 -25.87 27.01 37.27
N ARG A 81 -26.23 26.66 36.03
CA ARG A 81 -25.99 25.31 35.47
C ARG A 81 -24.51 24.96 35.45
N ALA A 82 -23.62 25.90 35.15
CA ALA A 82 -22.17 25.69 35.20
C ALA A 82 -21.69 25.37 36.63
N VAL A 83 -22.17 26.13 37.63
CA VAL A 83 -21.84 25.87 39.04
C VAL A 83 -22.43 24.55 39.52
N GLU A 84 -23.70 24.26 39.20
CA GLU A 84 -24.35 22.98 39.51
C GLU A 84 -23.63 21.80 38.87
N GLY A 85 -23.21 21.92 37.61
CA GLY A 85 -22.44 20.91 36.89
C GLY A 85 -21.12 20.58 37.59
N ALA A 86 -20.40 21.59 38.07
CA ALA A 86 -19.16 21.37 38.83
C ALA A 86 -19.44 20.64 40.16
N HIS A 87 -20.49 21.02 40.88
CA HIS A 87 -20.88 20.38 42.15
C HIS A 87 -21.36 18.94 41.95
N THR A 88 -22.15 18.67 40.91
CA THR A 88 -22.63 17.33 40.61
C THR A 88 -21.48 16.42 40.17
N ALA A 89 -20.57 16.91 39.32
CA ALA A 89 -19.36 16.19 38.94
C ALA A 89 -18.50 15.85 40.16
N ALA A 90 -18.27 16.80 41.06
CA ALA A 90 -17.49 16.54 42.28
C ALA A 90 -18.11 15.49 43.22
N LYS A 91 -19.44 15.38 43.22
CA LYS A 91 -20.16 14.46 44.12
C LYS A 91 -20.41 13.08 43.52
N TYR A 92 -20.64 13.01 42.22
CA TYR A 92 -21.13 11.80 41.54
C TYR A 92 -20.21 11.28 40.44
N SER A 93 -19.16 12.03 40.04
CA SER A 93 -18.19 11.50 39.08
C SER A 93 -17.50 10.28 39.70
N PRO A 94 -17.46 9.13 38.99
CA PRO A 94 -16.73 7.97 39.44
C PRO A 94 -15.27 8.33 39.72
N PRO A 95 -14.72 7.96 40.89
CA PRO A 95 -13.30 8.11 41.15
C PRO A 95 -12.50 7.43 40.05
N GLY A 96 -11.53 8.14 39.47
CA GLY A 96 -10.63 7.57 38.47
C GLY A 96 -11.19 7.49 37.04
N LEU A 97 -12.32 8.12 36.71
CA LEU A 97 -12.79 8.20 35.31
C LEU A 97 -11.69 8.76 34.38
N MET A 98 -11.05 9.87 34.77
CA MET A 98 -9.93 10.46 34.02
C MET A 98 -8.72 9.52 33.95
N THR A 99 -8.43 8.78 35.02
CA THR A 99 -7.37 7.77 35.05
C THR A 99 -7.67 6.62 34.09
N GLY A 100 -8.92 6.17 34.04
CA GLY A 100 -9.37 5.12 33.13
C GLY A 100 -9.27 5.54 31.67
N ILE A 101 -9.66 6.78 31.36
CA ILE A 101 -9.50 7.35 30.01
C ILE A 101 -8.01 7.44 29.64
N ALA A 102 -7.15 7.92 30.55
CA ALA A 102 -5.71 7.97 30.31
C ALA A 102 -5.11 6.57 30.08
N ALA A 103 -5.55 5.56 30.83
CA ALA A 103 -5.13 4.17 30.63
C ALA A 103 -5.60 3.60 29.29
N ILE A 104 -6.80 3.96 28.82
CA ILE A 104 -7.29 3.57 27.49
C ILE A 104 -6.41 4.20 26.39
N LEU A 105 -6.11 5.50 26.48
CA LEU A 105 -5.24 6.18 25.52
C LEU A 105 -3.86 5.51 25.44
N GLN A 106 -3.27 5.18 26.58
CA GLN A 106 -1.98 4.47 26.61
C GLN A 106 -2.07 3.07 25.96
N ARG A 107 -3.19 2.36 26.11
CA ARG A 107 -3.41 1.06 25.44
C ARG A 107 -3.60 1.23 23.93
N LEU A 108 -4.20 2.33 23.49
CA LEU A 108 -4.32 2.65 22.06
C LEU A 108 -2.94 2.94 21.46
N ASP A 109 -2.09 3.72 22.12
CA ASP A 109 -0.71 3.96 21.67
C ASP A 109 0.08 2.66 21.53
N GLN A 110 -0.12 1.71 22.44
CA GLN A 110 0.50 0.37 22.36
C GLN A 110 -0.06 -0.48 21.21
N ILE A 111 -1.34 -0.32 20.88
CA ILE A 111 -1.96 -1.00 19.73
C ILE A 111 -1.36 -0.44 18.44
N ASP A 112 -1.23 0.89 18.32
CA ASP A 112 -0.64 1.53 17.15
C ASP A 112 0.79 1.04 16.89
N GLN A 113 1.64 0.99 17.92
CA GLN A 113 3.00 0.45 17.79
C GLN A 113 3.04 -1.02 17.34
N ARG A 114 2.07 -1.83 17.79
CA ARG A 114 1.95 -3.22 17.36
C ARG A 114 1.49 -3.33 15.91
N LEU A 115 0.64 -2.42 15.45
CA LEU A 115 0.21 -2.35 14.06
C LEU A 115 1.38 -1.95 13.15
N ASP A 116 2.16 -0.94 13.52
CA ASP A 116 3.38 -0.56 12.78
C ASP A 116 4.36 -1.75 12.65
N THR A 117 4.50 -2.54 13.72
CA THR A 117 5.33 -3.75 13.70
C THR A 117 4.75 -4.85 12.79
N ILE A 118 3.42 -4.97 12.71
CA ILE A 118 2.76 -5.92 11.82
C ILE A 118 2.96 -5.49 10.37
N ASP A 119 2.81 -4.21 10.06
CA ASP A 119 3.02 -3.67 8.71
C ASP A 119 4.45 -3.94 8.23
N GLY A 120 5.47 -3.65 9.04
CA GLY A 120 6.85 -3.97 8.68
C GLY A 120 7.12 -5.47 8.49
N ARG A 121 6.39 -6.35 9.17
CA ARG A 121 6.47 -7.81 8.94
C ARG A 121 5.79 -8.21 7.63
N LEU A 122 4.69 -7.56 7.26
CA LEU A 122 3.99 -7.82 6.00
C LEU A 122 4.86 -7.38 4.81
N ASP A 123 5.48 -6.20 4.88
CA ASP A 123 6.45 -5.75 3.88
C ASP A 123 7.60 -6.76 3.68
N GLY A 124 8.09 -7.34 4.78
CA GLY A 124 9.12 -8.38 4.73
C GLY A 124 8.63 -9.70 4.11
N ILE A 125 7.35 -10.04 4.28
CA ILE A 125 6.74 -11.21 3.63
C ILE A 125 6.62 -10.96 2.12
N ASP A 126 6.18 -9.78 1.70
CA ASP A 126 6.04 -9.44 0.27
C ASP A 126 7.38 -9.54 -0.45
N GLN A 127 8.46 -8.97 0.13
CA GLN A 127 9.81 -9.08 -0.43
C GLN A 127 10.29 -10.54 -0.55
N HIS A 128 9.94 -11.37 0.44
CA HIS A 128 10.30 -12.79 0.40
C HIS A 128 9.52 -13.55 -0.68
N LEU A 129 8.24 -13.23 -0.87
CA LEU A 129 7.41 -13.81 -1.93
C LEU A 129 7.92 -13.41 -3.32
N ASP A 130 8.26 -12.14 -3.54
CA ASP A 130 8.91 -11.69 -4.78
C ASP A 130 10.22 -12.45 -5.04
N GLY A 131 11.00 -12.70 -3.99
CA GLY A 131 12.21 -13.52 -4.07
C GLY A 131 11.93 -14.98 -4.46
N ILE A 132 10.84 -15.57 -3.99
CA ILE A 132 10.41 -16.92 -4.39
C ILE A 132 9.97 -16.94 -5.85
N ASP A 133 9.16 -15.98 -6.29
CA ASP A 133 8.66 -15.93 -7.66
C ASP A 133 9.80 -15.81 -8.68
N ASN A 134 10.81 -14.98 -8.40
CA ASN A 134 11.99 -14.87 -9.26
C ASN A 134 12.78 -16.19 -9.36
N ARG A 135 12.91 -16.91 -8.24
CA ARG A 135 13.59 -18.22 -8.21
C ARG A 135 12.76 -19.28 -8.95
N LEU A 136 11.44 -19.25 -8.85
CA LEU A 136 10.56 -20.15 -9.58
C LEU A 136 10.63 -19.92 -11.09
N HIS A 137 10.60 -18.66 -11.55
CA HIS A 137 10.80 -18.35 -12.97
C HIS A 137 12.13 -18.89 -13.50
N THR A 138 13.23 -18.70 -12.75
CA THR A 138 14.54 -19.26 -13.10
C THR A 138 14.49 -20.79 -13.23
N VAL A 139 13.87 -21.46 -12.25
CA VAL A 139 13.73 -22.93 -12.27
C VAL A 139 12.87 -23.40 -13.44
N GLU A 140 11.77 -22.70 -13.77
CA GLU A 140 10.93 -23.03 -14.92
C GLU A 140 11.72 -22.96 -16.24
N ASP A 141 12.58 -21.96 -16.39
CA ASP A 141 13.40 -21.79 -17.58
C ASP A 141 14.52 -22.85 -17.67
N ASP A 142 15.17 -23.17 -16.56
CA ASP A 142 16.13 -24.27 -16.47
C ASP A 142 15.49 -25.62 -16.83
N VAL A 143 14.25 -25.86 -16.38
CA VAL A 143 13.49 -27.08 -16.71
C VAL A 143 13.13 -27.13 -18.20
N LYS A 144 12.70 -26.01 -18.80
CA LYS A 144 12.44 -25.93 -20.26
C LYS A 144 13.71 -26.24 -21.05
N LEU A 145 14.85 -25.67 -20.66
CA LEU A 145 16.14 -25.91 -21.30
C LEU A 145 16.56 -27.37 -21.18
N THR A 146 16.49 -27.94 -19.97
CA THR A 146 16.84 -29.34 -19.71
C THR A 146 15.98 -30.30 -20.54
N LYS A 147 14.67 -30.03 -20.64
CA LYS A 147 13.75 -30.80 -21.47
C LYS A 147 14.11 -30.72 -22.95
N ALA A 148 14.43 -29.52 -23.44
CA ALA A 148 14.86 -29.30 -24.83
C ALA A 148 16.14 -30.07 -25.16
N ILE A 149 17.17 -29.98 -24.31
CA ILE A 149 18.44 -30.71 -24.45
C ILE A 149 18.20 -32.22 -24.49
N THR A 150 17.40 -32.74 -23.56
CA THR A 150 17.09 -34.17 -23.49
C THR A 150 16.36 -34.68 -24.73
N LEU A 151 15.39 -33.91 -25.25
CA LEU A 151 14.68 -34.25 -26.48
C LEU A 151 15.60 -34.18 -27.70
N ASN A 152 16.48 -33.18 -27.77
CA ASN A 152 17.47 -33.06 -28.84
C ASN A 152 18.41 -34.26 -28.87
N HIS A 153 18.96 -34.68 -27.73
CA HIS A 153 19.81 -35.87 -27.66
C HIS A 153 19.11 -37.11 -28.22
N ARG A 154 17.81 -37.29 -27.92
CA ARG A 154 17.03 -38.40 -28.47
C ARG A 154 16.84 -38.28 -29.99
N ILE A 155 16.58 -37.08 -30.50
CA ILE A 155 16.42 -36.82 -31.95
C ILE A 155 17.73 -37.08 -32.69
N ILE A 156 18.85 -36.60 -32.16
CA ILE A 156 20.17 -36.76 -32.75
C ILE A 156 20.55 -38.24 -32.81
N ALA A 157 20.40 -38.98 -31.70
CA ALA A 157 20.64 -40.43 -31.66
C ALA A 157 19.83 -41.17 -32.73
N ARG A 158 18.53 -40.86 -32.84
CA ARG A 158 17.66 -41.43 -33.88
C ARG A 158 18.15 -41.10 -35.30
N ASN A 159 18.54 -39.85 -35.53
CA ASN A 159 18.99 -39.41 -36.85
C ASN A 159 20.33 -40.05 -37.26
N GLU A 160 21.18 -40.43 -36.29
CA GLU A 160 22.45 -41.12 -36.53
C GLU A 160 22.25 -42.60 -36.90
N GLU A 161 21.34 -43.30 -36.22
CA GLU A 161 21.16 -44.75 -36.37
C GLU A 161 20.52 -45.19 -37.71
N SER A 162 19.76 -44.33 -38.39
CA SER A 162 19.09 -44.67 -39.67
C SER A 162 18.64 -43.40 -40.42
N GLN A 163 19.31 -43.01 -41.52
CA GLN A 163 18.86 -41.87 -42.34
C GLN A 163 17.75 -42.26 -43.33
N PRO A 164 16.72 -41.39 -43.55
CA PRO A 164 16.99 -40.06 -44.12
C PRO A 164 16.17 -38.86 -43.59
N VAL A 165 15.33 -38.97 -42.55
CA VAL A 165 14.44 -37.86 -42.16
C VAL A 165 15.03 -37.06 -40.98
N CYS A 166 15.77 -35.99 -41.27
CA CYS A 166 16.22 -35.04 -40.26
C CYS A 166 15.01 -34.35 -39.62
N GLN A 167 14.81 -34.54 -38.31
CA GLN A 167 13.80 -33.83 -37.53
C GLN A 167 14.37 -32.52 -36.94
N PRO A 168 13.54 -31.49 -36.74
CA PRO A 168 13.99 -30.25 -36.12
C PRO A 168 14.34 -30.47 -34.64
N LEU A 169 15.38 -29.79 -34.19
CA LEU A 169 15.73 -29.72 -32.77
C LEU A 169 14.89 -28.67 -32.05
N TYR A 170 14.70 -28.82 -30.75
CA TYR A 170 14.17 -27.78 -29.88
C TYR A 170 15.22 -26.69 -29.66
N LYS A 171 14.77 -25.43 -29.55
CA LYS A 171 15.64 -24.29 -29.24
C LYS A 171 16.25 -24.42 -27.84
N THR A 172 17.55 -24.20 -27.72
CA THR A 172 18.30 -24.28 -26.45
C THR A 172 19.10 -23.02 -26.12
N VAL A 173 19.19 -22.06 -27.05
CA VAL A 173 19.87 -20.77 -26.81
C VAL A 173 18.82 -19.67 -26.82
N GLU A 174 18.86 -18.80 -25.81
CA GLU A 174 17.96 -17.66 -25.68
C GLU A 174 18.13 -16.65 -26.83
N GLY A 175 17.13 -15.79 -27.05
CA GLY A 175 17.21 -14.70 -28.01
C GLY A 175 17.00 -15.12 -29.45
N SER A 176 17.11 -14.17 -30.39
CA SER A 176 17.03 -14.43 -31.83
C SER A 176 18.42 -14.36 -32.44
N GLY A 177 18.75 -15.31 -33.31
CA GLY A 177 19.96 -15.30 -34.12
C GLY A 177 19.86 -14.35 -35.32
N HIS A 178 18.99 -13.33 -35.26
CA HIS A 178 18.71 -12.43 -36.38
C HIS A 178 19.98 -11.74 -36.89
N ASP A 179 20.81 -11.22 -35.98
CA ASP A 179 22.07 -10.57 -36.34
C ASP A 179 23.04 -11.56 -37.01
N ARG A 180 23.16 -12.77 -36.46
CA ARG A 180 23.97 -13.84 -37.05
C ARG A 180 23.46 -14.23 -38.44
N ALA A 181 22.15 -14.35 -38.62
CA ALA A 181 21.54 -14.64 -39.92
C ALA A 181 21.76 -13.48 -40.91
N ARG A 182 21.72 -12.23 -40.45
CA ARG A 182 21.94 -11.03 -41.26
C ARG A 182 23.38 -10.90 -41.75
N GLU A 183 24.35 -11.30 -40.92
CA GLU A 183 25.77 -11.36 -41.31
C GLU A 183 25.99 -12.35 -42.46
N LEU A 184 25.29 -13.49 -42.42
CA LEU A 184 25.42 -14.57 -43.39
C LEU A 184 24.58 -14.40 -44.66
N THR A 185 23.78 -13.33 -44.75
CA THR A 185 22.81 -13.10 -45.83
C THR A 185 23.21 -11.90 -46.70
N SER A 186 23.01 -12.05 -48.02
CA SER A 186 23.29 -11.01 -49.01
C SER A 186 22.52 -9.71 -48.71
N ARG A 187 23.05 -8.57 -49.14
CA ARG A 187 22.39 -7.27 -48.92
C ARG A 187 21.00 -7.20 -49.57
N ALA A 188 20.78 -7.92 -50.67
CA ALA A 188 19.49 -7.99 -51.36
C ALA A 188 18.46 -8.80 -50.55
N ASP A 189 18.89 -9.88 -49.91
CA ASP A 189 18.01 -10.83 -49.21
C ASP A 189 17.76 -10.48 -47.74
N ARG A 190 18.53 -9.55 -47.17
CA ARG A 190 18.34 -9.04 -45.79
C ARG A 190 16.94 -8.47 -45.54
N ARG A 191 16.26 -7.95 -46.57
CA ARG A 191 14.87 -7.46 -46.46
C ARG A 191 13.87 -8.58 -46.14
N ALA A 192 14.21 -9.83 -46.41
CA ALA A 192 13.36 -10.99 -46.12
C ALA A 192 13.65 -11.62 -44.74
N LEU A 193 14.68 -11.16 -44.04
CA LEU A 193 15.00 -11.52 -42.65
C LEU A 193 14.28 -10.55 -41.70
N ASN A 194 13.01 -10.82 -41.43
CA ASN A 194 12.28 -10.07 -40.42
C ASN A 194 12.76 -10.51 -39.02
N ALA A 195 13.15 -9.56 -38.19
CA ALA A 195 13.38 -9.83 -36.77
C ALA A 195 12.01 -10.13 -36.12
N PRO A 196 11.86 -11.22 -35.38
CA PRO A 196 10.60 -11.49 -34.69
C PRO A 196 10.40 -10.44 -33.58
N ALA A 197 9.16 -9.96 -33.42
CA ALA A 197 8.82 -8.96 -32.40
C ALA A 197 9.09 -9.47 -30.97
N VAL A 198 9.00 -10.78 -30.78
CA VAL A 198 9.38 -11.49 -29.56
C VAL A 198 10.37 -12.60 -29.95
N PRO A 199 11.56 -12.68 -29.34
CA PRO A 199 12.49 -13.77 -29.60
C PRO A 199 11.84 -15.14 -29.36
N PRO A 200 12.17 -16.18 -30.16
CA PRO A 200 11.61 -17.50 -29.95
C PRO A 200 11.99 -18.06 -28.57
N ALA A 201 11.04 -18.67 -27.86
CA ALA A 201 11.28 -19.23 -26.54
C ALA A 201 12.08 -20.55 -26.59
N ILE A 202 12.88 -20.82 -25.56
CA ILE A 202 13.54 -22.12 -25.36
C ILE A 202 12.48 -23.23 -25.31
N GLY A 203 12.80 -24.40 -25.88
CA GLY A 203 11.88 -25.54 -25.95
C GLY A 203 10.81 -25.43 -27.03
N THR A 204 10.84 -24.40 -27.89
CA THR A 204 10.00 -24.33 -29.09
C THR A 204 10.70 -24.98 -30.29
N LEU A 205 9.93 -25.30 -31.33
CA LEU A 205 10.42 -25.79 -32.62
C LEU A 205 10.41 -24.65 -33.66
N PRO A 206 11.32 -24.68 -34.65
CA PRO A 206 11.30 -23.72 -35.75
C PRO A 206 9.96 -23.79 -36.52
N PRO A 207 9.27 -22.66 -36.73
CA PRO A 207 7.93 -22.65 -37.31
C PRO A 207 7.87 -23.04 -38.80
N ASN A 208 8.98 -22.87 -39.53
CA ASN A 208 9.06 -23.12 -40.98
C ASN A 208 10.01 -24.28 -41.33
N PHE A 209 10.05 -25.34 -40.51
CA PHE A 209 10.93 -26.47 -40.78
C PHE A 209 10.27 -27.50 -41.68
N GLU A 210 10.87 -27.72 -42.85
CA GLU A 210 10.54 -28.80 -43.77
C GLU A 210 11.56 -29.94 -43.68
N ASN A 211 11.12 -31.19 -43.72
CA ASN A 211 12.00 -32.35 -43.58
C ASN A 211 12.95 -32.55 -44.77
N ASN A 212 12.67 -31.91 -45.93
CA ASN A 212 13.52 -32.00 -47.12
C ASN A 212 14.61 -30.90 -47.14
N ILE A 213 15.62 -31.05 -46.28
CA ILE A 213 16.71 -30.06 -46.15
C ILE A 213 17.48 -29.87 -47.48
N THR A 214 17.46 -30.88 -48.36
CA THR A 214 18.13 -30.78 -49.67
C THR A 214 17.54 -29.71 -50.59
N ALA A 215 16.29 -29.28 -50.34
CA ALA A 215 15.60 -28.23 -51.09
C ALA A 215 15.76 -26.82 -50.49
N TYR A 216 16.38 -26.68 -49.32
CA TYR A 216 16.44 -25.40 -48.61
C TYR A 216 17.28 -24.38 -49.38
N THR A 217 16.74 -23.18 -49.56
CA THR A 217 17.46 -22.04 -50.12
C THR A 217 18.29 -21.33 -49.06
N THR A 218 19.18 -20.44 -49.48
CA THR A 218 19.91 -19.53 -48.57
C THR A 218 18.97 -18.77 -47.63
N LYS A 219 17.77 -18.39 -48.09
CA LYS A 219 16.75 -17.72 -47.28
C LYS A 219 16.22 -18.63 -46.16
N ASP A 220 15.89 -19.88 -46.49
CA ASP A 220 15.34 -20.85 -45.52
C ASP A 220 16.38 -21.16 -44.44
N ILE A 221 17.64 -21.33 -44.84
CA ILE A 221 18.76 -21.54 -43.91
C ILE A 221 18.92 -20.34 -42.97
N SER A 222 18.85 -19.10 -43.49
CA SER A 222 18.93 -17.90 -42.64
C SER A 222 17.76 -17.78 -41.67
N GLN A 223 16.55 -18.24 -42.03
CA GLN A 223 15.42 -18.29 -41.10
C GLN A 223 15.68 -19.29 -39.95
N ILE A 224 16.24 -20.47 -40.27
CA ILE A 224 16.63 -21.46 -39.26
C ILE A 224 17.72 -20.92 -38.33
N ILE A 225 18.74 -20.23 -38.86
CA ILE A 225 19.79 -19.58 -38.05
C ILE A 225 19.19 -18.54 -37.11
N SER A 226 18.28 -17.70 -37.64
CA SER A 226 17.58 -16.68 -36.86
C SER A 226 16.76 -17.28 -35.71
N PHE A 227 16.18 -18.46 -35.93
CA PHE A 227 15.44 -19.18 -34.89
C PHE A 227 16.36 -19.76 -33.82
N TYR A 228 17.37 -20.57 -34.17
CA TYR A 228 18.14 -21.31 -33.18
C TYR A 228 19.13 -20.45 -32.38
N ASN A 229 19.59 -19.32 -32.93
CA ASN A 229 20.63 -18.49 -32.32
C ASN A 229 21.90 -19.29 -31.95
N GLN A 230 22.27 -20.24 -32.81
CA GLN A 230 23.46 -21.09 -32.61
C GLN A 230 24.47 -20.93 -33.74
N ASP A 231 25.69 -21.38 -33.47
CA ASP A 231 26.73 -21.47 -34.48
C ASP A 231 26.64 -22.79 -35.27
N PHE A 232 26.22 -22.69 -36.52
CA PHE A 232 26.19 -23.81 -37.47
C PHE A 232 27.54 -24.06 -38.16
N GLY A 233 28.55 -23.23 -37.90
CA GLY A 233 29.82 -23.20 -38.62
C GLY A 233 29.72 -22.67 -40.05
N ILE A 234 28.62 -21.99 -40.39
CA ILE A 234 28.36 -21.40 -41.71
C ILE A 234 29.07 -20.05 -41.82
N THR A 235 29.74 -19.81 -42.96
CA THR A 235 30.42 -18.55 -43.28
C THR A 235 29.78 -17.88 -44.50
N VAL A 236 30.11 -16.61 -44.73
CA VAL A 236 29.58 -15.81 -45.86
C VAL A 236 29.94 -16.46 -47.21
N ASP A 237 31.13 -17.04 -47.33
CA ASP A 237 31.66 -17.61 -48.57
C ASP A 237 31.13 -19.03 -48.87
N ASP A 238 30.42 -19.67 -47.93
CA ASP A 238 29.88 -21.01 -48.15
C ASP A 238 28.83 -21.01 -49.27
N SER A 239 29.02 -21.92 -50.23
CA SER A 239 28.01 -22.25 -51.24
C SER A 239 26.73 -22.81 -50.61
N GLU A 240 25.58 -22.66 -51.25
CA GLU A 240 24.31 -23.19 -50.74
C GLU A 240 24.34 -24.70 -50.40
N PRO A 241 24.93 -25.58 -51.25
CA PRO A 241 25.17 -26.98 -50.87
C PRO A 241 25.98 -27.15 -49.58
N THR A 242 27.06 -26.36 -49.41
CA THR A 242 27.89 -26.41 -48.20
C THR A 242 27.10 -26.00 -46.96
N ARG A 243 26.26 -24.95 -47.07
CA ARG A 243 25.38 -24.49 -45.98
C ARG A 243 24.37 -25.57 -45.59
N ARG A 244 23.76 -26.27 -46.55
CA ARG A 244 22.87 -27.42 -46.29
C ARG A 244 23.60 -28.54 -45.55
N THR A 245 24.80 -28.93 -45.99
CA THR A 245 25.60 -29.96 -45.32
C THR A 245 25.92 -29.58 -43.88
N LYS A 246 26.29 -28.32 -43.62
CA LYS A 246 26.56 -27.83 -42.26
C LYS A 246 25.30 -27.83 -41.38
N LEU A 247 24.14 -27.46 -41.93
CA LEU A 247 22.85 -27.54 -41.23
C LEU A 247 22.46 -28.99 -40.92
N ILE A 248 22.60 -29.92 -41.87
CA ILE A 248 22.36 -31.35 -41.64
C ILE A 248 23.28 -31.85 -40.53
N LYS A 249 24.58 -31.51 -40.60
CA LYS A 249 25.56 -31.89 -39.58
C LYS A 249 25.14 -31.39 -38.20
N PHE A 250 24.62 -30.16 -38.09
CA PHE A 250 24.11 -29.65 -36.82
C PHE A 250 22.95 -30.50 -36.25
N LEU A 251 22.01 -30.92 -37.09
CA LEU A 251 20.85 -31.73 -36.67
C LEU A 251 21.20 -33.19 -36.35
N THR A 252 22.43 -33.61 -36.62
CA THR A 252 22.90 -35.00 -36.46
C THR A 252 24.20 -35.10 -35.66
N ARG A 253 24.66 -34.03 -35.00
CA ARG A 253 25.93 -34.00 -34.25
C ARG A 253 25.67 -33.93 -32.75
N PHE A 254 26.41 -34.71 -31.97
CA PHE A 254 26.55 -34.55 -30.51
C PHE A 254 27.61 -33.49 -30.17
#